data_AF-A0A1H9DJZ7-F1
#
_entry.id   AF-A0A1H9DJZ7-F1
#
_cell.length_a   1.000
_cell.length_b   1.000
_cell.length_c   1.000
_cell.angle_alpha   90.00
_cell.angle_beta   90.00
_cell.angle_gamma   90.00
#
_symmetry.space_group_name_H-M   'P 1'
#
loop_
_entity.id
_entity.type
_entity.pdbx_description
1 polymer ?
#
loop_
_entity_poly.entity_id
_entity_poly.type
_entity_poly.pdbx_seq_one_letter_code
_entity_poly.pdbx_strand_id
1 'polypeptide(L)' 'MKMTRFSEPQILAILRQAEGGVPVAELCREHGMSTASL' A
#
# COMPACT_ATOMS: atom_id res chain seq x y z
N MET A 1 -15.41 6.24 13.91
CA MET A 1 -14.07 5.99 13.33
C MET A 1 -14.29 5.36 11.98
N LYS A 2 -13.87 6.01 10.88
CA LYS A 2 -14.01 5.43 9.53
C LYS A 2 -13.19 4.13 9.55
N MET A 3 -13.84 2.98 9.35
CA MET A 3 -13.12 1.71 9.19
C MET A 3 -12.26 1.85 7.94
N THR A 4 -10.96 2.11 8.10
CA THR A 4 -10.03 2.10 6.99
C THR A 4 -9.84 0.65 6.58
N ARG A 5 -9.96 0.36 5.28
CA ARG A 5 -9.79 -0.99 4.74
C ARG A 5 -8.37 -1.52 4.97
N PHE A 6 -7.43 -0.61 5.20
CA PHE A 6 -6.02 -0.87 5.44
C PHE A 6 -5.56 -0.18 6.72
N SER A 7 -4.63 -0.83 7.42
CA SER A 7 -4.01 -0.29 8.63
C SER A 7 -2.86 0.67 8.29
N GLU A 8 -2.59 1.66 9.14
CA GLU A 8 -1.45 2.56 8.98
C GLU A 8 -0.11 1.82 8.80
N PRO A 9 0.20 0.74 9.55
CA PRO A 9 1.43 -0.02 9.34
C PRO A 9 1.52 -0.67 7.95
N GLN A 10 0.39 -1.13 7.39
CA GLN A 10 0.38 -1.71 6.04
C GLN A 10 0.67 -0.65 4.97
N ILE A 11 0.09 0.54 5.11
CA ILE A 11 0.35 1.65 4.18
C ILE A 11 1.83 2.05 4.25
N LEU A 12 2.38 2.18 5.47
CA LEU A 12 3.78 2.55 5.66
C LEU A 12 4.74 1.49 5.09
N ALA A 13 4.44 0.21 5.26
CA ALA A 13 5.25 -0.87 4.69
C ALA A 13 5.30 -0.81 3.16
N ILE A 14 4.20 -0.45 2.51
CA ILE A 14 4.13 -0.34 1.05
C ILE A 14 4.90 0.88 0.55
N LEU A 15 4.75 2.04 1.21
CA LEU A 15 5.51 3.25 0.85
C LEU A 15 7.03 2.99 0.92
N ARG A 16 7.49 2.29 1.96
CA ARG A 16 8.92 1.93 2.10
C ARG A 16 9.42 0.97 1.00
N GLN A 17 8.59 0.03 0.58
CA GLN A 17 8.94 -0.86 -0.54
C GLN A 17 8.98 -0.10 -1.87
N ALA A 18 8.07 0.87 -2.05
CA ALA A 18 8.06 1.75 -3.21
C ALA A 18 9.32 2.65 -3.28
N GLU A 19 9.75 3.19 -2.13
CA GLU A 19 11.03 3.91 -2.01
C GLU A 19 12.25 3.03 -2.35
N GLY A 20 12.14 1.73 -2.10
CA GLY A 20 13.15 0.72 -2.49
C GLY A 20 13.20 0.41 -3.98
N GLY A 21 12.36 1.03 -4.80
CA GLY A 21 12.31 0.86 -6.25
C GLY A 21 11.34 -0.20 -6.75
N VAL A 22 10.56 -0.83 -5.87
CA VAL A 22 9.50 -1.76 -6.27
C VAL A 22 8.32 -0.96 -6.85
N PRO A 23 7.81 -1.29 -8.04
CA PRO A 23 6.67 -0.58 -8.61
C PRO A 23 5.45 -0.63 -7.69
N VAL A 24 4.87 0.54 -7.39
CA VAL A 24 3.64 0.66 -6.57
C VAL A 24 2.50 -0.23 -7.10
N ALA A 25 2.40 -0.39 -8.42
CA ALA A 25 1.40 -1.25 -9.04
C ALA A 25 1.52 -2.74 -8.64
N GLU A 26 2.75 -3.24 -8.43
CA GLU A 26 2.97 -4.62 -7.97
C GLU A 26 2.60 -4.76 -6.50
N LEU A 27 3.04 -3.80 -5.66
CA LEU A 27 2.71 -3.76 -4.24
C LEU A 27 1.18 -3.67 -4.02
N CYS A 28 0.49 -2.86 -4.82
CA CYS A 28 -0.97 -2.79 -4.81
C CYS A 28 -1.60 -4.15 -5.09
N ARG A 29 -1.15 -4.84 -6.16
CA ARG A 29 -1.71 -6.16 -6.53
C ARG A 29 -1.45 -7.20 -5.45
N GLU A 30 -0.24 -7.23 -4.87
CA GLU A 30 0.13 -8.19 -3.83
C GLU A 30 -0.67 -7.99 -2.53
N HIS A 31 -0.93 -6.74 -2.15
CA HIS A 31 -1.66 -6.40 -0.94
C HIS A 31 -3.18 -6.26 -1.14
N GLY A 32 -3.70 -6.54 -2.34
CA GLY A 32 -5.12 -6.35 -2.67
C GLY A 32 -5.58 -4.89 -2.56
N MET A 33 -4.65 -3.96 -2.69
CA MET A 33 -4.90 -2.52 -2.71
C MET A 33 -5.15 -2.05 -4.14
N SER A 34 -5.97 -1.01 -4.27
CA SER A 34 -6.02 -0.25 -5.52
C SER A 34 -4.90 0.80 -5.49
N THR A 35 -4.32 1.12 -6.64
CA THR A 35 -3.41 2.26 -6.79
C THR A 35 -4.08 3.59 -6.42
N ALA A 36 -5.41 3.65 -6.37
CA ALA A 36 -6.15 4.82 -5.86
C ALA A 36 -6.23 4.90 -4.33
N SER A 37 -5.73 3.88 -3.60
CA SER A 37 -5.79 3.79 -2.13
C SER A 37 -4.46 4.08 -1.43
N LEU A 38 -3.36 4.14 -2.19
CA LEU A 38 -2.04 4.62 -1.76
C LEU A 38 -1.86 6.06 -2.22
#